data_AF-A0A2A4WMG5-F1
#
_entry.id   AF-A0A2A4WMG5-F1
#
_cell.length_a   1.000
_cell.length_b   1.000
_cell.length_c   1.000
_cell.angle_alpha   90.00
_cell.angle_beta   90.00
_cell.angle_gamma   90.00
#
_symmetry.space_group_name_H-M   'P 1'
#
loop_
_entity.id
_entity.type
_entity.pdbx_description
1 polymer ?
#
loop_
_entity_poly.entity_id
_entity_poly.type
_entity_poly.pdbx_seq_one_letter_code
_entity_poly.pdbx_strand_id
1 'polypeptide(L)'
;MSEKFDIDKIKTELSNFGKLSQRKFAYLVECINRFGAKGAFWWLKTHGQNDYLIESIQDLLTSFEDPTTPLNLVQQVLDNYKLPEEDLGYVLWYSDAHNKLLNFQAVLEKKDKFDVSLLQSAMNELKYIGQAHEFHQYYGLETLQKKVRDMYQELQESINKNQALNYENIEAEKRQTELALKQGELDKLKAKAKIKTMEAVKIKEKRMAIMENKKRKMAEIELAELEIKKQNEKAEFDAKEAEAKRQASLQESYRDLEITEKIKEMPLEDLVRLVNTQITNKKILTFIQLAQLDKLKEAIEAKKS
;
A
#
# COMPACT_ATOMS: atom_id res chain seq x y z
N MET A 1 85.81 -69.13 -3.05
CA MET A 1 84.64 -68.41 -3.62
C MET A 1 84.96 -66.93 -3.56
N SER A 2 85.25 -66.32 -4.71
CA SER A 2 85.55 -64.89 -4.81
C SER A 2 84.25 -64.12 -4.75
N GLU A 3 84.06 -63.31 -3.70
CA GLU A 3 83.13 -62.20 -3.73
C GLU A 3 83.53 -61.33 -4.91
N LYS A 4 82.74 -61.37 -5.99
CA LYS A 4 82.88 -60.39 -7.07
C LYS A 4 82.50 -59.05 -6.44
N PHE A 5 83.50 -58.21 -6.18
CA PHE A 5 83.29 -56.81 -5.87
C PHE A 5 82.42 -56.22 -6.97
N ASP A 6 81.21 -55.79 -6.59
CA ASP A 6 80.26 -55.20 -7.51
C ASP A 6 80.68 -53.74 -7.77
N ILE A 7 81.61 -53.58 -8.72
CA ILE A 7 82.21 -52.29 -9.11
C ILE A 7 81.10 -51.30 -9.53
N ASP A 8 80.00 -51.79 -10.09
CA ASP A 8 78.87 -50.96 -10.52
C ASP A 8 78.08 -50.42 -9.31
N LYS A 9 77.91 -51.22 -8.26
CA LYS A 9 77.33 -50.75 -6.99
C LYS A 9 78.21 -49.69 -6.32
N ILE A 10 79.53 -49.89 -6.28
CA ILE A 10 80.49 -48.93 -5.70
C ILE A 10 80.48 -47.62 -6.49
N LYS A 11 80.44 -47.68 -7.83
CA LYS A 11 80.35 -46.50 -8.69
C LYS A 11 79.04 -45.71 -8.47
N THR A 12 77.93 -46.41 -8.25
CA THR A 12 76.63 -45.81 -7.94
C THR A 12 76.65 -45.14 -6.57
N GLU A 13 77.19 -45.80 -5.55
CA GLU A 13 77.33 -45.23 -4.21
C GLU A 13 78.25 -44.00 -4.18
N LEU A 14 79.40 -44.04 -4.87
CA LEU A 14 80.30 -42.89 -5.04
C LEU A 14 79.63 -41.72 -5.75
N SER A 15 78.85 -41.99 -6.82
CA SER A 15 78.09 -40.96 -7.51
C SER A 15 77.05 -40.32 -6.60
N ASN A 16 76.33 -41.13 -5.82
CA ASN A 16 75.33 -40.66 -4.85
C ASN A 16 75.97 -39.84 -3.73
N PHE A 17 77.12 -40.26 -3.23
CA PHE A 17 77.89 -39.53 -2.24
C PHE A 17 78.39 -38.17 -2.77
N GLY A 18 78.90 -38.15 -4.01
CA GLY A 18 79.32 -36.91 -4.68
C GLY A 18 78.16 -35.91 -4.83
N LYS A 19 77.00 -36.38 -5.30
CA LYS A 19 75.78 -35.56 -5.42
C LYS A 19 75.27 -35.06 -4.07
N LEU A 20 75.29 -35.91 -3.04
CA LEU A 20 74.90 -35.52 -1.68
C LEU A 20 75.81 -34.43 -1.14
N SER A 21 77.13 -34.61 -1.27
CA SER A 21 78.12 -33.62 -0.82
C SER A 21 77.94 -32.28 -1.54
N GLN A 22 77.78 -32.31 -2.87
CA GLN A 22 77.54 -31.11 -3.66
C GLN A 22 76.28 -30.35 -3.20
N ARG A 23 75.17 -31.05 -2.93
CA ARG A 23 73.94 -30.44 -2.40
C ARG A 23 74.14 -29.83 -1.02
N LYS A 24 74.81 -30.52 -0.10
CA LYS A 24 75.09 -30.00 1.25
C LYS A 24 76.00 -28.77 1.23
N PHE A 25 76.98 -28.73 0.32
CA PHE A 25 77.83 -27.56 0.10
C PHE A 25 77.06 -26.39 -0.53
N ALA A 26 76.20 -26.65 -1.50
CA ALA A 26 75.34 -25.61 -2.08
C ALA A 26 74.47 -24.95 -0.99
N TYR A 27 73.85 -25.76 -0.13
CA TYR A 27 73.05 -25.25 0.99
C TYR A 27 73.90 -24.45 2.01
N LEU A 28 75.15 -24.83 2.25
CA LEU A 28 76.06 -24.06 3.11
C LEU A 28 76.31 -22.66 2.52
N VAL A 29 76.58 -22.60 1.21
CA VAL A 29 76.80 -21.32 0.50
C VAL A 29 75.54 -20.45 0.57
N GLU A 30 74.35 -21.04 0.37
CA GLU A 30 73.08 -20.32 0.53
C GLU A 30 72.89 -19.75 1.94
N CYS A 31 73.17 -20.54 2.98
CA CYS A 31 73.09 -20.08 4.36
C CYS A 31 74.06 -18.92 4.65
N ILE A 32 75.29 -19.00 4.12
CA ILE A 32 76.30 -17.94 4.26
C ILE A 32 75.88 -16.67 3.51
N ASN A 33 75.31 -16.81 2.31
CA ASN A 33 74.81 -15.67 1.55
C ASN A 33 73.64 -14.97 2.27
N ARG A 34 72.77 -15.73 2.95
CA ARG A 34 71.60 -15.19 3.65
C ARG A 34 71.93 -14.58 5.02
N PHE A 35 72.77 -15.24 5.82
CA PHE A 35 73.04 -14.85 7.22
C PHE A 35 74.48 -14.37 7.47
N GLY A 36 75.28 -14.19 6.43
CA GLY A 36 76.70 -13.85 6.52
C GLY A 36 77.48 -14.89 7.33
N ALA A 37 78.34 -14.43 8.24
CA ALA A 37 79.15 -15.30 9.10
C ALA A 37 78.31 -16.24 10.00
N LYS A 38 77.05 -15.87 10.32
CA LYS A 38 76.13 -16.73 11.09
C LYS A 38 75.56 -17.88 10.24
N GLY A 39 75.72 -17.83 8.92
CA GLY A 39 75.21 -18.85 7.99
C GLY A 39 75.80 -20.24 8.20
N ALA A 40 77.09 -20.34 8.55
CA ALA A 40 77.71 -21.64 8.85
C ALA A 40 77.10 -22.28 10.11
N PHE A 41 76.78 -21.47 11.15
CA PHE A 41 76.09 -21.95 12.34
C PHE A 41 74.64 -22.35 12.04
N TRP A 42 73.97 -21.61 11.17
CA TRP A 42 72.63 -21.96 10.72
C TRP A 42 72.62 -23.29 9.98
N TRP A 43 73.49 -23.44 8.98
CA TRP A 43 73.68 -24.68 8.24
C TRP A 43 73.94 -25.88 9.17
N LEU A 44 74.80 -25.72 10.18
CA LEU A 44 75.07 -26.80 11.13
C LEU A 44 73.79 -27.28 11.84
N LYS A 45 72.87 -26.35 12.15
CA LYS A 45 71.59 -26.65 12.81
C LYS A 45 70.56 -27.30 11.90
N THR A 46 70.60 -27.05 10.59
CA THR A 46 69.51 -27.36 9.66
C THR A 46 69.89 -28.29 8.50
N HIS A 47 71.19 -28.52 8.24
CA HIS A 47 71.65 -29.31 7.07
C HIS A 47 71.08 -30.73 7.02
N GLY A 48 70.80 -31.34 8.19
CA GLY A 48 70.18 -32.66 8.29
C GLY A 48 68.69 -32.67 7.90
N GLN A 49 68.01 -31.53 7.94
CA GLN A 49 66.59 -31.38 7.62
C GLN A 49 66.35 -30.78 6.23
N ASN A 50 67.34 -30.11 5.63
CA ASN A 50 67.15 -29.33 4.41
C ASN A 50 66.60 -30.13 3.22
N ASP A 51 67.06 -31.37 3.02
CA ASP A 51 66.60 -32.20 1.89
C ASP A 51 65.10 -32.54 2.06
N TYR A 52 64.70 -32.92 3.28
CA TYR A 52 63.30 -33.19 3.63
C TYR A 52 62.43 -31.94 3.54
N LEU A 53 62.95 -30.78 3.92
CA LEU A 53 62.26 -29.50 3.77
C LEU A 53 61.96 -29.22 2.29
N ILE A 54 62.94 -29.38 1.40
CA ILE A 54 62.76 -29.19 -0.04
C ILE A 54 61.71 -30.17 -0.59
N GLU A 55 61.78 -31.44 -0.20
CA GLU A 55 60.78 -32.45 -0.59
C GLU A 55 59.37 -32.08 -0.08
N SER A 56 59.25 -31.68 1.18
CA SER A 56 57.96 -31.26 1.76
C SER A 56 57.40 -30.00 1.11
N ILE A 57 58.25 -29.08 0.67
CA ILE A 57 57.83 -27.90 -0.11
C ILE A 57 57.31 -28.33 -1.49
N GLN A 58 57.96 -29.29 -2.16
CA GLN A 58 57.48 -29.80 -3.43
C GLN A 58 56.12 -30.49 -3.26
N ASP A 59 55.97 -31.34 -2.26
CA ASP A 59 54.69 -31.98 -1.92
C ASP A 59 53.60 -30.95 -1.59
N LEU A 60 53.96 -29.89 -0.88
CA LEU A 60 53.07 -28.77 -0.57
C LEU A 60 52.60 -28.07 -1.86
N LEU A 61 53.52 -27.76 -2.78
CA LEU A 61 53.19 -27.12 -4.06
C LEU A 61 52.27 -28.00 -4.91
N THR A 62 52.52 -29.31 -4.97
CA THR A 62 51.64 -30.28 -5.63
C THR A 62 50.28 -30.34 -4.96
N SER A 63 50.20 -30.32 -3.62
CA SER A 63 48.93 -30.28 -2.90
C SER A 63 48.10 -29.04 -3.25
N PHE A 64 48.75 -27.90 -3.48
CA PHE A 64 48.06 -26.67 -3.90
C PHE A 64 47.61 -26.66 -5.36
N GLU A 65 47.91 -27.69 -6.17
CA GLU A 65 47.25 -27.87 -7.48
C GLU A 65 45.73 -28.03 -7.32
N ASP A 66 45.28 -28.62 -6.21
CA ASP A 66 43.89 -28.62 -5.80
C ASP A 66 43.51 -27.24 -5.21
N PRO A 67 42.52 -26.53 -5.79
CA PRO A 67 42.07 -25.23 -5.29
C PRO A 67 41.38 -25.30 -3.92
N THR A 68 40.97 -26.48 -3.46
CA THR A 68 40.32 -26.67 -2.15
C THR A 68 41.30 -26.86 -1.00
N THR A 69 42.60 -27.00 -1.31
CA THR A 69 43.65 -27.19 -0.32
C THR A 69 43.72 -26.01 0.65
N PRO A 70 43.69 -26.26 1.98
CA PRO A 70 43.62 -25.20 2.96
C PRO A 70 44.98 -24.48 3.12
N LEU A 71 44.95 -23.14 3.19
CA LEU A 71 46.16 -22.32 3.32
C LEU A 71 46.96 -22.62 4.60
N ASN A 72 46.31 -23.06 5.67
CA ASN A 72 47.00 -23.42 6.92
C ASN A 72 47.94 -24.64 6.79
N LEU A 73 47.84 -25.41 5.69
CA LEU A 73 48.76 -26.52 5.40
C LEU A 73 50.21 -26.02 5.30
N VAL A 74 50.43 -24.79 4.83
CA VAL A 74 51.77 -24.18 4.79
C VAL A 74 52.40 -24.17 6.17
N GLN A 75 51.65 -23.73 7.19
CA GLN A 75 52.13 -23.76 8.57
C GLN A 75 52.32 -25.21 9.07
N GLN A 76 51.35 -26.08 8.84
CA GLN A 76 51.43 -27.47 9.31
C GLN A 76 52.67 -28.21 8.78
N VAL A 77 53.06 -27.94 7.53
CA VAL A 77 54.25 -28.53 6.92
C VAL A 77 55.51 -27.87 7.47
N LEU A 78 55.56 -26.54 7.50
CA LEU A 78 56.75 -25.77 7.84
C LEU A 78 57.10 -25.77 9.34
N ASP A 79 56.13 -25.99 10.23
CA ASP A 79 56.34 -26.13 11.69
C ASP A 79 57.19 -27.37 12.06
N ASN A 80 57.32 -28.36 11.16
CA ASN A 80 58.17 -29.53 11.38
C ASN A 80 59.68 -29.22 11.23
N TYR A 81 60.01 -28.02 10.75
CA TYR A 81 61.36 -27.62 10.37
C TYR A 81 61.86 -26.43 11.17
N LYS A 82 63.17 -26.35 11.35
CA LYS A 82 63.80 -25.17 11.98
C LYS A 82 63.88 -24.04 10.97
N LEU A 83 63.07 -23.01 11.18
CA LEU A 83 63.03 -21.81 10.34
C LEU A 83 63.62 -20.60 11.06
N PRO A 84 64.15 -19.61 10.33
CA PRO A 84 64.51 -18.31 10.88
C PRO A 84 63.29 -17.64 11.53
N GLU A 85 63.49 -16.90 12.62
CA GLU A 85 62.40 -16.22 13.33
C GLU A 85 61.64 -15.23 12.42
N GLU A 86 62.36 -14.56 11.52
CA GLU A 86 61.78 -13.68 10.49
C GLU A 86 60.81 -14.43 9.57
N ASP A 87 61.09 -15.71 9.29
CA ASP A 87 60.28 -16.52 8.40
C ASP A 87 59.00 -17.04 9.05
N LEU A 88 59.02 -17.25 10.37
CA LEU A 88 57.86 -17.72 11.12
C LEU A 88 56.67 -16.76 10.98
N GLY A 89 56.93 -15.45 10.92
CA GLY A 89 55.87 -14.45 10.70
C GLY A 89 55.13 -14.67 9.37
N TYR A 90 55.88 -14.93 8.29
CA TYR A 90 55.29 -15.22 6.97
C TYR A 90 54.45 -16.49 6.98
N VAL A 91 54.93 -17.53 7.68
CA VAL A 91 54.20 -18.80 7.83
C VAL A 91 52.89 -18.62 8.59
N LEU A 92 52.90 -17.83 9.68
CA LEU A 92 51.70 -17.57 10.48
C LEU A 92 50.60 -16.85 9.69
N TRP A 93 50.96 -15.94 8.78
CA TRP A 93 49.97 -15.24 7.94
C TRP A 93 49.11 -16.20 7.12
N TYR A 94 49.64 -17.33 6.66
CA TYR A 94 48.86 -18.33 5.93
C TYR A 94 47.75 -18.96 6.77
N SER A 95 48.07 -19.28 8.02
CA SER A 95 47.12 -19.86 8.97
C SER A 95 46.09 -18.84 9.42
N ASP A 96 46.53 -17.61 9.70
CA ASP A 96 45.64 -16.50 10.06
C ASP A 96 44.69 -16.16 8.91
N ALA A 97 45.18 -16.09 7.68
CA ALA A 97 44.36 -15.92 6.49
C ALA A 97 43.32 -17.03 6.37
N HIS A 98 43.73 -18.29 6.52
CA HIS A 98 42.84 -19.45 6.46
C HIS A 98 41.72 -19.37 7.51
N ASN A 99 42.09 -19.14 8.77
CA ASN A 99 41.14 -19.08 9.89
C ASN A 99 40.15 -17.91 9.72
N LYS A 100 40.61 -16.76 9.23
CA LYS A 100 39.75 -15.61 8.95
C LYS A 100 38.79 -15.89 7.79
N LEU A 101 39.24 -16.55 6.72
CA LEU A 101 38.39 -16.97 5.60
C LEU A 101 37.33 -17.99 6.05
N LEU A 102 37.72 -18.99 6.85
CA LEU A 102 36.77 -19.95 7.43
C LEU A 102 35.74 -19.29 8.34
N ASN A 103 36.16 -18.33 9.17
CA ASN A 103 35.24 -17.57 10.00
C ASN A 103 34.26 -16.74 9.15
N PHE A 104 34.76 -16.09 8.09
CA PHE A 104 33.89 -15.38 7.14
C PHE A 104 32.88 -16.33 6.49
N GLN A 105 33.32 -17.49 5.99
CA GLN A 105 32.44 -18.51 5.41
C GLN A 105 31.37 -18.96 6.42
N ALA A 106 31.76 -19.27 7.65
CA ALA A 106 30.82 -19.69 8.69
C ALA A 106 29.79 -18.60 9.05
N VAL A 107 30.18 -17.32 9.01
CA VAL A 107 29.24 -16.19 9.20
C VAL A 107 28.29 -16.07 8.02
N LEU A 108 28.80 -16.21 6.79
CA LEU A 108 28.01 -16.15 5.58
C LEU A 108 26.94 -17.27 5.56
N GLU A 109 27.33 -18.52 5.85
CA GLU A 109 26.43 -19.66 5.87
C GLU A 109 25.38 -19.58 6.99
N LYS A 110 25.75 -19.09 8.18
CA LYS A 110 24.84 -19.07 9.33
C LYS A 110 23.87 -17.88 9.36
N LYS A 111 24.32 -16.72 8.89
CA LYS A 111 23.57 -15.45 9.02
C LYS A 111 23.09 -14.90 7.68
N ASP A 112 23.44 -15.54 6.56
CA ASP A 112 23.22 -15.05 5.20
C ASP A 112 23.64 -13.58 5.02
N LYS A 113 24.71 -13.20 5.73
CA LYS A 113 25.19 -11.82 5.80
C LYS A 113 26.62 -11.76 5.29
N PHE A 114 26.81 -11.00 4.22
CA PHE A 114 28.12 -10.66 3.70
C PHE A 114 28.78 -9.58 4.57
N ASP A 115 29.62 -9.99 5.51
CA ASP A 115 30.34 -9.07 6.39
C ASP A 115 31.67 -8.64 5.77
N VAL A 116 31.67 -7.46 5.15
CA VAL A 116 32.85 -6.87 4.51
C VAL A 116 34.01 -6.70 5.49
N SER A 117 33.75 -6.43 6.77
CA SER A 117 34.81 -6.19 7.76
C SER A 117 35.62 -7.46 8.05
N LEU A 118 34.94 -8.60 8.14
CA LEU A 118 35.58 -9.91 8.32
C LEU A 118 36.40 -10.28 7.09
N LEU A 119 35.86 -10.03 5.90
CA LEU A 119 36.56 -10.32 4.65
C LEU A 119 37.79 -9.42 4.46
N GLN A 120 37.70 -8.12 4.79
CA GLN A 120 38.84 -7.20 4.77
C GLN A 120 39.98 -7.65 5.71
N SER A 121 39.64 -8.20 6.87
CA SER A 121 40.65 -8.75 7.79
C SER A 121 41.41 -9.93 7.17
N ALA A 122 40.70 -10.83 6.48
CA ALA A 122 41.33 -11.93 5.74
C ALA A 122 42.20 -11.41 4.58
N MET A 123 41.69 -10.42 3.83
CA MET A 123 42.41 -9.82 2.71
C MET A 123 43.71 -9.13 3.12
N ASN A 124 43.78 -8.54 4.31
CA ASN A 124 45.02 -7.95 4.80
C ASN A 124 46.13 -9.01 4.95
N GLU A 125 45.79 -10.20 5.47
CA GLU A 125 46.77 -11.29 5.58
C GLU A 125 47.19 -11.80 4.19
N LEU A 126 46.22 -12.01 3.28
CA LEU A 126 46.52 -12.41 1.90
C LEU A 126 47.40 -11.39 1.18
N LYS A 127 47.20 -10.08 1.45
CA LYS A 127 48.04 -9.01 0.93
C LYS A 127 49.47 -9.12 1.45
N TYR A 128 49.66 -9.35 2.75
CA TYR A 128 50.99 -9.50 3.33
C TYR A 128 51.73 -10.72 2.77
N ILE A 129 51.05 -11.86 2.62
CA ILE A 129 51.59 -13.03 1.92
C ILE A 129 51.98 -12.65 0.49
N GLY A 130 51.07 -12.00 -0.24
CA GLY A 130 51.33 -11.53 -1.60
C GLY A 130 52.53 -10.59 -1.72
N GLN A 131 52.89 -9.86 -0.67
CA GLN A 131 54.01 -8.90 -0.66
C GLN A 131 55.34 -9.49 -0.18
N ALA A 132 55.34 -10.66 0.47
CA ALA A 132 56.53 -11.29 1.05
C ALA A 132 57.48 -11.94 0.02
N HIS A 133 57.98 -11.18 -0.96
CA HIS A 133 58.70 -11.74 -2.11
C HIS A 133 59.95 -12.56 -1.72
N GLU A 134 60.76 -12.07 -0.78
CA GLU A 134 62.01 -12.73 -0.36
C GLU A 134 61.77 -14.12 0.25
N PHE A 135 60.73 -14.24 1.08
CA PHE A 135 60.32 -15.53 1.66
C PHE A 135 59.94 -16.53 0.57
N HIS A 136 59.07 -16.12 -0.36
CA HIS A 136 58.60 -17.03 -1.41
C HIS A 136 59.72 -17.41 -2.37
N GLN A 137 60.60 -16.48 -2.72
CA GLN A 137 61.75 -16.78 -3.58
C GLN A 137 62.73 -17.73 -2.90
N TYR A 138 63.00 -17.56 -1.60
CA TYR A 138 63.92 -18.41 -0.87
C TYR A 138 63.43 -19.86 -0.78
N TYR A 139 62.13 -20.06 -0.52
CA TYR A 139 61.53 -21.39 -0.42
C TYR A 139 60.99 -21.94 -1.74
N GLY A 140 61.08 -21.21 -2.86
CA GLY A 140 60.52 -21.66 -4.15
C GLY A 140 58.97 -21.71 -4.17
N LEU A 141 58.31 -20.84 -3.42
CA LEU A 141 56.85 -20.77 -3.25
C LEU A 141 56.19 -19.71 -4.15
N GLU A 142 56.84 -19.25 -5.21
CA GLU A 142 56.34 -18.14 -6.05
C GLU A 142 55.03 -18.48 -6.76
N THR A 143 54.83 -19.76 -7.12
CA THR A 143 53.57 -20.24 -7.70
C THR A 143 52.42 -20.13 -6.69
N LEU A 144 52.66 -20.49 -5.43
CA LEU A 144 51.71 -20.31 -4.34
C LEU A 144 51.48 -18.82 -4.06
N GLN A 145 52.53 -18.00 -4.07
CA GLN A 145 52.42 -16.55 -3.93
C GLN A 145 51.46 -15.96 -4.97
N LYS A 146 51.59 -16.40 -6.23
CA LYS A 146 50.71 -15.98 -7.32
C LYS A 146 49.27 -16.38 -7.04
N LYS A 147 49.00 -17.63 -6.65
CA LYS A 147 47.65 -18.10 -6.31
C LYS A 147 47.01 -17.27 -5.19
N VAL A 148 47.78 -16.93 -4.15
CA VAL A 148 47.29 -16.09 -3.04
C VAL A 148 47.00 -14.66 -3.52
N ARG A 149 47.82 -14.10 -4.42
CA ARG A 149 47.54 -12.79 -5.03
C ARG A 149 46.28 -12.81 -5.89
N ASP A 150 46.07 -13.85 -6.68
CA ASP A 150 44.88 -14.01 -7.52
C ASP A 150 43.63 -14.09 -6.63
N MET A 151 43.68 -14.89 -5.54
CA MET A 151 42.62 -14.95 -4.53
C MET A 151 42.33 -13.58 -3.90
N TYR A 152 43.37 -12.82 -3.54
CA TYR A 152 43.19 -11.46 -3.02
C TYR A 152 42.46 -10.55 -4.02
N GLN A 153 42.78 -10.62 -5.32
CA GLN A 153 42.13 -9.83 -6.36
C GLN A 153 40.65 -10.22 -6.52
N GLU A 154 40.35 -11.52 -6.58
CA GLU A 154 38.97 -12.01 -6.68
C GLU A 154 38.10 -11.59 -5.48
N LEU A 155 38.66 -11.62 -4.27
CA LEU A 155 37.96 -11.15 -3.08
C LEU A 155 37.74 -9.62 -3.11
N GLN A 156 38.71 -8.86 -3.61
CA GLN A 156 38.56 -7.41 -3.79
C GLN A 156 37.43 -7.07 -4.76
N GLU A 157 37.35 -7.78 -5.89
CA GLU A 157 36.27 -7.62 -6.86
C GLU A 157 34.91 -7.98 -6.27
N SER A 158 34.86 -9.06 -5.47
CA SER A 158 33.64 -9.50 -4.78
C SER A 158 33.13 -8.46 -3.79
N ILE A 159 34.04 -7.81 -3.04
CA ILE A 159 33.67 -6.68 -2.16
C ILE A 159 33.09 -5.52 -2.96
N ASN A 160 33.77 -5.12 -4.05
CA ASN A 160 33.32 -3.99 -4.86
C ASN A 160 31.93 -4.26 -5.47
N LYS A 161 31.69 -5.50 -5.93
CA LYS A 161 30.40 -5.94 -6.45
C LYS A 161 29.31 -5.91 -5.37
N ASN A 162 29.61 -6.39 -4.16
CA ASN A 162 28.65 -6.35 -3.04
C ASN A 162 28.29 -4.89 -2.65
N GLN A 163 29.28 -4.00 -2.62
CA GLN A 163 29.06 -2.58 -2.34
C GLN A 163 28.19 -1.91 -3.42
N ALA A 164 28.43 -2.21 -4.69
CA ALA A 164 27.60 -1.71 -5.79
C ALA A 164 26.14 -2.19 -5.66
N LEU A 165 25.93 -3.48 -5.40
CA LEU A 165 24.58 -4.04 -5.18
C LEU A 165 23.87 -3.42 -3.98
N ASN A 166 24.57 -3.18 -2.87
CA ASN A 166 23.99 -2.51 -1.72
C ASN A 166 23.58 -1.07 -2.04
N TYR A 167 24.38 -0.35 -2.83
CA TYR A 167 24.04 1.00 -3.27
C TYR A 167 22.79 1.00 -4.16
N GLU A 168 22.71 0.09 -5.13
CA GLU A 168 21.53 -0.07 -6.00
C GLU A 168 20.27 -0.42 -5.19
N ASN A 169 20.37 -1.31 -4.21
CA ASN A 169 19.26 -1.68 -3.33
C ASN A 169 18.77 -0.47 -2.51
N ILE A 170 19.68 0.30 -1.91
CA ILE A 170 19.33 1.53 -1.17
C ILE A 170 18.66 2.55 -2.09
N GLU A 171 19.14 2.70 -3.33
CA GLU A 171 18.53 3.62 -4.29
C GLU A 171 17.14 3.16 -4.73
N ALA A 172 16.96 1.85 -4.95
CA ALA A 172 15.66 1.25 -5.25
C ALA A 172 14.66 1.44 -4.11
N GLU A 173 15.07 1.21 -2.85
CA GLU A 173 14.24 1.46 -1.67
C GLU A 173 13.83 2.94 -1.54
N LYS A 174 14.77 3.87 -1.80
CA LYS A 174 14.45 5.31 -1.81
C LYS A 174 13.40 5.65 -2.87
N ARG A 175 13.55 5.15 -4.10
CA ARG A 175 12.57 5.35 -5.18
C ARG A 175 11.21 4.76 -4.82
N GLN A 176 11.19 3.56 -4.23
CA GLN A 176 9.95 2.92 -3.80
C GLN A 176 9.25 3.71 -2.69
N THR A 177 10.02 4.24 -1.74
CA THR A 177 9.50 5.09 -0.66
C THR A 177 8.95 6.41 -1.21
N GLU A 178 9.64 7.04 -2.17
CA GLU A 178 9.16 8.27 -2.82
C GLU A 178 7.86 8.04 -3.60
N LEU A 179 7.77 6.92 -4.34
CA LEU A 179 6.54 6.54 -5.04
C LEU A 179 5.38 6.30 -4.05
N ALA A 180 5.64 5.62 -2.94
CA ALA A 180 4.63 5.38 -1.91
C ALA A 180 4.13 6.71 -1.29
N LEU A 181 5.02 7.68 -1.06
CA LEU A 181 4.65 9.01 -0.58
C LEU A 181 3.78 9.77 -1.61
N LYS A 182 4.18 9.79 -2.89
CA LYS A 182 3.40 10.42 -3.97
C LYS A 182 2.02 9.78 -4.14
N GLN A 183 1.94 8.46 -4.05
CA GLN A 183 0.68 7.71 -4.08
C GLN A 183 -0.23 8.14 -2.91
N GLY A 184 0.32 8.22 -1.70
CA GLY A 184 -0.39 8.66 -0.51
C GLY A 184 -0.89 10.11 -0.59
N GLU A 185 -0.14 11.01 -1.22
CA GLU A 185 -0.58 12.39 -1.50
C GLU A 185 -1.73 12.44 -2.53
N LEU A 186 -1.62 11.66 -3.61
CA LEU A 186 -2.68 11.51 -4.60
C LEU A 186 -3.98 10.98 -3.97
N ASP A 187 -3.89 9.99 -3.08
CA ASP A 187 -5.05 9.43 -2.40
C ASP A 187 -5.68 10.44 -1.43
N LYS A 188 -4.87 11.24 -0.72
CA LYS A 188 -5.37 12.37 0.09
C LYS A 188 -6.09 13.41 -0.77
N LEU A 189 -5.57 13.74 -1.94
CA LEU A 189 -6.21 14.67 -2.87
C LEU A 189 -7.53 14.11 -3.42
N LYS A 190 -7.56 12.84 -3.81
CA LYS A 190 -8.77 12.14 -4.25
C LYS A 190 -9.82 12.09 -3.14
N ALA A 191 -9.43 11.80 -1.90
CA ALA A 191 -10.33 11.81 -0.75
C ALA A 191 -10.92 13.21 -0.51
N LYS A 192 -10.10 14.26 -0.54
CA LYS A 192 -10.57 15.66 -0.44
C LYS A 192 -11.53 16.02 -1.57
N ALA A 193 -11.23 15.60 -2.80
CA ALA A 193 -12.13 15.82 -3.94
C ALA A 193 -13.47 15.10 -3.76
N LYS A 194 -13.47 13.86 -3.26
CA LYS A 194 -14.69 13.09 -2.97
C LYS A 194 -15.53 13.71 -1.86
N ILE A 195 -14.89 14.28 -0.82
CA ILE A 195 -15.61 15.03 0.23
C ILE A 195 -16.29 16.26 -0.38
N LYS A 196 -15.56 17.06 -1.17
CA LYS A 196 -16.12 18.24 -1.86
C LYS A 196 -17.29 17.88 -2.78
N THR A 197 -17.20 16.77 -3.53
CA THR A 197 -18.30 16.34 -4.40
C THR A 197 -19.50 15.87 -3.59
N MET A 198 -19.31 15.11 -2.51
CA MET A 198 -20.40 14.71 -1.61
C MET A 198 -21.09 15.92 -0.95
N GLU A 199 -20.34 16.93 -0.52
CA GLU A 199 -20.90 18.18 0.00
C GLU A 199 -21.71 18.92 -1.06
N ALA A 200 -21.20 19.00 -2.29
CA ALA A 200 -21.92 19.62 -3.41
C ALA A 200 -23.23 18.87 -3.73
N VAL A 201 -23.23 17.54 -3.68
CA VAL A 201 -24.44 16.71 -3.84
C VAL A 201 -25.44 16.99 -2.70
N LYS A 202 -25.00 16.98 -1.44
CA LYS A 202 -25.86 17.31 -0.28
C LYS A 202 -26.48 18.71 -0.39
N ILE A 203 -25.73 19.69 -0.86
CA ILE A 203 -26.25 21.05 -1.09
C ILE A 203 -27.30 21.05 -2.20
N LYS A 204 -27.06 20.35 -3.32
CA LYS A 204 -28.03 20.21 -4.40
C LYS A 204 -29.31 19.52 -3.94
N GLU A 205 -29.21 18.44 -3.18
CA GLU A 205 -30.37 17.73 -2.59
C GLU A 205 -31.17 18.64 -1.67
N LYS A 206 -30.51 19.38 -0.76
CA LYS A 206 -31.18 20.37 0.10
C LYS A 206 -31.90 21.43 -0.73
N ARG A 207 -31.27 21.95 -1.80
CA ARG A 207 -31.90 22.94 -2.70
C ARG A 207 -33.11 22.36 -3.43
N MET A 208 -33.01 21.12 -3.92
CA MET A 208 -34.13 20.42 -4.56
C MET A 208 -35.29 20.23 -3.59
N ALA A 209 -35.02 19.75 -2.37
CA ALA A 209 -36.04 19.59 -1.33
C ALA A 209 -36.71 20.93 -0.96
N ILE A 210 -35.94 22.02 -0.87
CA ILE A 210 -36.50 23.37 -0.64
C ILE A 210 -37.40 23.78 -1.82
N MET A 211 -36.97 23.56 -3.06
CA MET A 211 -37.79 23.88 -4.23
C MET A 211 -39.06 23.03 -4.30
N GLU A 212 -38.97 21.74 -4.01
CA GLU A 212 -40.12 20.84 -3.99
C GLU A 212 -41.11 21.25 -2.89
N ASN A 213 -40.63 21.58 -1.69
CA ASN A 213 -41.47 22.04 -0.59
C ASN A 213 -42.11 23.41 -0.90
N LYS A 214 -41.39 24.31 -1.58
CA LYS A 214 -41.99 25.56 -2.11
C LYS A 214 -43.09 25.27 -3.13
N LYS A 215 -42.88 24.33 -4.06
CA LYS A 215 -43.92 23.93 -5.04
C LYS A 215 -45.14 23.34 -4.35
N ARG A 216 -44.94 22.48 -3.33
CA ARG A 216 -46.04 21.92 -2.54
C ARG A 216 -46.84 23.01 -1.84
N LYS A 217 -46.17 23.96 -1.17
CA LYS A 217 -46.84 25.10 -0.53
C LYS A 217 -47.60 25.99 -1.52
N MET A 218 -47.04 26.24 -2.71
CA MET A 218 -47.75 26.98 -3.76
C MET A 218 -49.00 26.23 -4.22
N ALA A 219 -48.91 24.91 -4.42
CA ALA A 219 -50.07 24.09 -4.77
C ALA A 219 -51.13 24.07 -3.64
N GLU A 220 -50.72 24.03 -2.38
CA GLU A 220 -51.64 24.14 -1.22
C GLU A 220 -52.35 25.49 -1.18
N ILE A 221 -51.62 26.59 -1.45
CA ILE A 221 -52.21 27.94 -1.53
C ILE A 221 -53.21 28.02 -2.69
N GLU A 222 -52.86 27.54 -3.89
CA GLU A 222 -53.77 27.54 -5.05
C GLU A 222 -55.04 26.71 -4.78
N LEU A 223 -54.91 25.58 -4.07
CA LEU A 223 -56.05 24.73 -3.70
C LEU A 223 -56.95 25.44 -2.69
N ALA A 224 -56.39 26.10 -1.68
CA ALA A 224 -57.13 26.90 -0.72
C ALA A 224 -57.83 28.11 -1.37
N GLU A 225 -57.18 28.80 -2.30
CA GLU A 225 -57.78 29.92 -3.06
C GLU A 225 -58.95 29.44 -3.93
N LEU A 226 -58.82 28.27 -4.57
CA LEU A 226 -59.92 27.65 -5.32
C LEU A 226 -61.09 27.26 -4.41
N GLU A 227 -60.84 26.77 -3.21
CA GLU A 227 -61.90 26.48 -2.23
C GLU A 227 -62.61 27.75 -1.76
N ILE A 228 -61.86 28.80 -1.42
CA ILE A 228 -62.43 30.11 -1.06
C ILE A 228 -63.28 30.65 -2.21
N LYS A 229 -62.77 30.55 -3.44
CA LYS A 229 -63.52 31.00 -4.62
C LYS A 229 -64.83 30.22 -4.80
N LYS A 230 -64.81 28.89 -4.64
CA LYS A 230 -66.03 28.06 -4.68
C LYS A 230 -67.01 28.43 -3.56
N GLN A 231 -66.52 28.72 -2.35
CA GLN A 231 -67.37 29.16 -1.24
C GLN A 231 -67.99 30.52 -1.51
N ASN A 232 -67.23 31.47 -2.06
CA ASN A 232 -67.73 32.79 -2.45
C ASN A 232 -68.76 32.70 -3.58
N GLU A 233 -68.50 31.89 -4.62
CA GLU A 233 -69.46 31.64 -5.71
C GLU A 233 -70.76 31.03 -5.18
N LYS A 234 -70.67 30.08 -4.24
CA LYS A 234 -71.84 29.51 -3.58
C LYS A 234 -72.58 30.54 -2.73
N ALA A 235 -71.87 31.37 -1.96
CA ALA A 235 -72.48 32.43 -1.16
C ALA A 235 -73.16 33.49 -2.04
N GLU A 236 -72.58 33.84 -3.19
CA GLU A 236 -73.18 34.75 -4.16
C GLU A 236 -74.45 34.14 -4.79
N PHE A 237 -74.41 32.84 -5.12
CA PHE A 237 -75.57 32.11 -5.59
C PHE A 237 -76.69 32.09 -4.55
N ASP A 238 -76.36 31.74 -3.31
CA ASP A 238 -77.31 31.72 -2.19
C ASP A 238 -77.90 33.11 -1.92
N ALA A 239 -77.10 34.18 -2.04
CA ALA A 239 -77.56 35.56 -1.93
C ALA A 239 -78.53 35.95 -3.05
N LYS A 240 -78.23 35.59 -4.31
CA LYS A 240 -79.14 35.78 -5.45
C LYS A 240 -80.44 35.00 -5.29
N GLU A 241 -80.37 33.76 -4.79
CA GLU A 241 -81.57 32.97 -4.52
C GLU A 241 -82.43 33.60 -3.40
N ALA A 242 -81.79 34.12 -2.34
CA ALA A 242 -82.48 34.84 -1.27
C ALA A 242 -83.12 36.15 -1.74
N GLU A 243 -82.46 36.89 -2.64
CA GLU A 243 -83.00 38.10 -3.26
C GLU A 243 -84.18 37.79 -4.18
N ALA A 244 -84.08 36.74 -4.99
CA ALA A 244 -85.18 36.25 -5.83
C ALA A 244 -86.40 35.84 -4.98
N LYS A 245 -86.18 35.15 -3.85
CA LYS A 245 -87.24 34.82 -2.89
C LYS A 245 -87.87 36.07 -2.26
N ARG A 246 -87.06 37.08 -1.90
CA ARG A 246 -87.58 38.37 -1.41
C ARG A 246 -88.42 39.08 -2.47
N GLN A 247 -87.95 39.15 -3.70
CA GLN A 247 -88.71 39.76 -4.81
C GLN A 247 -90.01 39.02 -5.09
N ALA A 248 -90.00 37.67 -5.05
CA ALA A 248 -91.22 36.86 -5.17
C ALA A 248 -92.21 37.14 -4.03
N SER A 249 -91.74 37.21 -2.79
CA SER A 249 -92.60 37.53 -1.63
C SER A 249 -93.18 38.94 -1.70
N LEU A 250 -92.42 39.90 -2.23
CA LEU A 250 -92.90 41.27 -2.45
C LEU A 250 -93.99 41.29 -3.54
N GLN A 251 -93.78 40.60 -4.67
CA GLN A 251 -94.81 40.51 -5.72
C GLN A 251 -96.09 39.83 -5.23
N GLU A 252 -95.97 38.79 -4.39
CA GLU A 252 -97.12 38.13 -3.76
C GLU A 252 -97.87 39.08 -2.83
N SER A 253 -97.15 39.87 -2.02
CA SER A 253 -97.76 40.90 -1.15
C SER A 253 -98.44 42.04 -1.93
N TYR A 254 -97.91 42.44 -3.09
CA TYR A 254 -98.56 43.41 -3.98
C TYR A 254 -99.86 42.85 -4.60
N ARG A 255 -99.86 41.57 -4.95
CA ARG A 255 -101.04 40.88 -5.49
C ARG A 255 -102.16 40.78 -4.46
N ASP A 256 -101.81 40.49 -3.20
CA ASP A 256 -102.77 40.45 -2.10
C ASP A 256 -103.36 41.84 -1.80
N LEU A 257 -102.55 42.91 -1.87
CA LEU A 257 -103.03 44.29 -1.76
C LEU A 257 -104.02 44.66 -2.88
N GLU A 258 -103.73 44.28 -4.13
CA GLU A 258 -104.60 44.54 -5.28
C GLU A 258 -105.95 43.78 -5.19
N ILE A 259 -105.94 42.56 -4.65
CA ILE A 259 -107.17 41.79 -4.38
C ILE A 259 -107.98 42.45 -3.26
N THR A 260 -107.31 42.95 -2.22
CA THR A 260 -107.97 43.58 -1.06
C THR A 260 -108.64 44.91 -1.44
N GLU A 261 -108.02 45.70 -2.31
CA GLU A 261 -108.63 46.92 -2.86
C GLU A 261 -109.82 46.61 -3.79
N LYS A 262 -109.70 45.63 -4.69
CA LYS A 262 -110.83 45.21 -5.56
C LYS A 262 -112.04 44.66 -4.80
N ILE A 263 -111.84 44.06 -3.63
CA ILE A 263 -112.94 43.60 -2.76
C ILE A 263 -113.64 44.78 -2.05
N LYS A 264 -112.92 45.87 -1.76
CA LYS A 264 -113.48 47.07 -1.11
C LYS A 264 -114.39 47.90 -2.02
N GLU A 265 -114.16 47.88 -3.33
CA GLU A 265 -114.89 48.69 -4.31
C GLU A 265 -116.10 47.99 -4.96
N MET A 266 -116.41 46.73 -4.59
CA MET A 266 -117.54 45.99 -5.17
C MET A 266 -118.89 46.29 -4.47
N PRO A 267 -119.96 46.62 -5.22
CA PRO A 267 -121.33 46.72 -4.69
C PRO A 267 -121.81 45.38 -4.09
N LEU A 268 -122.62 45.45 -3.03
CA LEU A 268 -123.05 44.28 -2.25
C LEU A 268 -123.81 43.25 -3.09
N GLU A 269 -124.56 43.70 -4.11
CA GLU A 269 -125.30 42.82 -5.00
C GLU A 269 -124.39 41.92 -5.87
N ASP A 270 -123.21 42.41 -6.28
CA ASP A 270 -122.28 41.67 -7.13
C ASP A 270 -121.43 40.64 -6.35
N LEU A 271 -121.12 40.94 -5.08
CA LEU A 271 -120.49 39.99 -4.14
C LEU A 271 -121.39 38.77 -3.86
N VAL A 272 -122.69 39.00 -3.65
CA VAL A 272 -123.69 37.93 -3.47
C VAL A 272 -123.80 37.06 -4.74
N ARG A 273 -123.68 37.68 -5.91
CA ARG A 273 -123.72 36.98 -7.20
C ARG A 273 -122.49 36.11 -7.43
N LEU A 274 -121.29 36.59 -7.07
CA LEU A 274 -120.04 35.84 -7.21
C LEU A 274 -119.97 34.65 -6.25
N VAL A 275 -120.45 34.83 -5.00
CA VAL A 275 -120.59 33.74 -4.01
C VAL A 275 -121.62 32.69 -4.47
N ASN A 276 -122.78 33.11 -4.97
CA ASN A 276 -123.77 32.17 -5.52
C ASN A 276 -123.24 31.43 -6.76
N THR A 277 -122.43 32.09 -7.59
CA THR A 277 -121.85 31.46 -8.80
C THR A 277 -120.74 30.47 -8.46
N GLN A 278 -119.91 30.74 -7.43
CA GLN A 278 -118.91 29.76 -6.96
C GLN A 278 -119.51 28.61 -6.14
N ILE A 279 -120.60 28.82 -5.39
CA ILE A 279 -121.31 27.74 -4.69
C ILE A 279 -122.00 26.78 -5.68
N THR A 280 -122.41 27.28 -6.85
CA THR A 280 -123.05 26.46 -7.90
C THR A 280 -122.02 25.65 -8.72
N ASN A 281 -120.77 26.14 -8.85
CA ASN A 281 -119.68 25.46 -9.57
C ASN A 281 -118.85 24.50 -8.69
N LYS A 282 -119.49 23.81 -7.73
CA LYS A 282 -118.86 22.78 -6.88
C LYS A 282 -118.41 21.55 -7.69
N LYS A 283 -117.21 21.62 -8.28
CA LYS A 283 -116.32 20.45 -8.41
C LYS A 283 -114.87 20.88 -8.11
N ILE A 284 -114.44 20.46 -6.92
CA ILE A 284 -113.07 20.45 -6.36
C ILE A 284 -112.61 21.82 -5.81
N LEU A 285 -112.68 21.96 -4.47
CA LEU A 285 -112.07 23.06 -3.72
C LEU A 285 -110.75 22.56 -3.09
N THR A 286 -109.64 23.25 -3.35
CA THR A 286 -108.36 23.04 -2.63
C THR A 286 -108.37 23.74 -1.27
N PHE A 287 -107.47 23.35 -0.35
CA PHE A 287 -107.34 23.93 1.01
C PHE A 287 -107.30 25.47 1.04
N ILE A 288 -106.81 26.10 -0.02
CA ILE A 288 -106.73 27.56 -0.16
C ILE A 288 -108.12 28.20 -0.32
N GLN A 289 -109.07 27.52 -0.97
CA GLN A 289 -110.42 28.06 -1.22
C GLN A 289 -111.35 27.90 -0.01
N LEU A 290 -111.08 26.97 0.91
CA LEU A 290 -111.76 26.87 2.21
C LEU A 290 -111.40 28.04 3.14
N ALA A 291 -110.13 28.44 3.18
CA ALA A 291 -109.67 29.57 3.99
C ALA A 291 -110.22 30.92 3.50
N GLN A 292 -110.44 31.06 2.18
CA GLN A 292 -111.09 32.24 1.61
C GLN A 292 -112.60 32.28 1.92
N LEU A 293 -113.26 31.13 2.02
CA LEU A 293 -114.68 31.01 2.41
C LEU A 293 -114.90 31.37 3.89
N ASP A 294 -114.00 30.98 4.79
CA ASP A 294 -114.08 31.34 6.22
C ASP A 294 -113.86 32.84 6.45
N LYS A 295 -112.87 33.46 5.78
CA LYS A 295 -112.67 34.92 5.83
C LYS A 295 -113.87 35.71 5.28
N LEU A 296 -114.54 35.20 4.25
CA LEU A 296 -115.77 35.78 3.71
C LEU A 296 -116.95 35.65 4.68
N LYS A 297 -117.01 34.55 5.45
CA LYS A 297 -118.02 34.33 6.49
C LYS A 297 -117.84 35.30 7.66
N GLU A 298 -116.61 35.49 8.12
CA GLU A 298 -116.26 36.47 9.16
C GLU A 298 -116.59 37.90 8.72
N ALA A 299 -116.33 38.26 7.47
CA ALA A 299 -116.67 39.59 6.93
C ALA A 299 -118.18 39.84 6.82
N ILE A 300 -119.01 38.80 6.63
CA ILE A 300 -120.48 38.90 6.61
C ILE A 300 -121.05 39.04 8.02
N GLU A 301 -120.49 38.33 9.02
CA GLU A 301 -120.89 38.48 10.42
C GLU A 301 -120.50 39.85 10.98
N ALA A 302 -119.33 40.38 10.59
CA ALA A 302 -118.88 41.72 10.97
C ALA A 302 -119.72 42.87 10.37
N LYS A 303 -120.52 42.61 9.33
CA LYS A 303 -121.46 43.59 8.73
C LYS A 303 -122.90 43.46 9.24
N LYS A 304 -123.20 42.44 10.05
CA LYS A 304 -124.49 42.26 10.74
C LYS A 304 -124.50 42.83 12.16
N SER A 305 -123.35 43.32 12.63
CA SER A 305 -123.17 44.10 13.87
C SER A 305 -122.92 45.57 13.51
#